data_AF-A0A2M6YRP9-F1
#
_entry.id   AF-A0A2M6YRP9-F1
#
_cell.length_a   1.000
_cell.length_b   1.000
_cell.length_c   1.000
_cell.angle_alpha   90.00
_cell.angle_beta   90.00
_cell.angle_gamma   90.00
#
_symmetry.space_group_name_H-M   'P 1'
#
loop_
_entity.id
_entity.type
_entity.pdbx_description
1 polymer ?
#
loop_
_entity_poly.entity_id
_entity_poly.type
_entity_poly.pdbx_seq_one_letter_code
_entity_poly.pdbx_strand_id
1 'polypeptide(L)'
;SFKVFGQNLWWPGRFFPIASTLISIILMTAIANQIWGKTEKWLTLFFASTSPFLFSFGKIIQFEPLLLCVTLLFTYLAIKNSSRKLTFPLILLIVIGCLIDWPMIIFLLAVCLIGITSKSYKFHMHVHIGFVVLVLFFAYASLFVGPKELISAFFGRSLGSEFFGQSWALPKLIFLLLLRIIIYFTPLGLASAIYLLLKRKTDQISLVYLAFGGSNVLLFLNGAYAHPYWLYYLTPFFLFSSVSLTKKLLDQKKWPWLGIVLLITNALFLP
;
A
#
# COMPACT_ATOMS: atom_id res chain seq x y z
N SER A 1 18.27 -14.50 5.92
CA SER A 1 19.34 -13.52 6.16
C SER A 1 20.22 -13.93 7.34
N PHE A 2 19.67 -14.17 8.53
CA PHE A 2 20.45 -14.54 9.73
C PHE A 2 21.33 -15.81 9.58
N LYS A 3 20.86 -16.82 8.83
CA LYS A 3 21.67 -18.03 8.54
C LYS A 3 22.92 -17.71 7.69
N VAL A 4 22.88 -16.66 6.88
CA VAL A 4 23.96 -16.27 5.96
C VAL A 4 24.87 -15.21 6.60
N PHE A 5 24.29 -14.24 7.30
CA PHE A 5 25.01 -13.07 7.83
C PHE A 5 25.27 -13.14 9.34
N GLY A 6 24.82 -14.20 10.02
CA GLY A 6 24.93 -14.37 11.47
C GLY A 6 23.83 -13.65 12.26
N GLN A 7 23.58 -14.13 13.48
CA GLN A 7 22.58 -13.56 14.41
C GLN A 7 23.12 -12.40 15.26
N ASN A 8 24.45 -12.25 15.34
CA ASN A 8 25.10 -11.23 16.16
C ASN A 8 25.02 -9.82 15.54
N LEU A 9 24.51 -9.70 14.32
CA LEU A 9 24.35 -8.45 13.60
C LEU A 9 22.86 -8.07 13.57
N TRP A 10 22.57 -6.78 13.71
CA TRP A 10 21.23 -6.19 13.76
C TRP A 10 20.65 -5.91 12.36
N TRP A 11 21.50 -5.66 11.38
CA TRP A 11 21.12 -5.34 10.00
C TRP A 11 20.49 -6.50 9.21
N PRO A 12 20.81 -7.80 9.41
CA PRO A 12 20.22 -8.91 8.65
C PRO A 12 18.70 -9.02 8.83
N GLY A 13 18.16 -8.53 9.96
CA GLY A 13 16.71 -8.44 10.17
C GLY A 13 16.03 -7.38 9.29
N ARG A 14 16.77 -6.32 8.91
CA ARG A 14 16.28 -5.23 8.07
C ARG A 14 16.46 -5.49 6.57
N PHE A 15 17.23 -6.51 6.20
CA PHE A 15 17.53 -6.83 4.81
C PHE A 15 16.26 -7.06 3.98
N PHE A 16 15.33 -7.89 4.46
CA PHE A 16 14.09 -8.19 3.73
C PHE A 16 13.16 -6.98 3.57
N PRO A 17 12.89 -6.17 4.62
CA PRO A 17 12.17 -4.91 4.46
C PRO A 17 12.79 -3.98 3.42
N ILE A 18 14.11 -3.77 3.47
CA ILE A 18 14.81 -2.87 2.56
C ILE A 18 14.72 -3.39 1.12
N ALA A 19 15.00 -4.67 0.91
CA ALA A 19 14.91 -5.29 -0.41
C ALA A 19 13.48 -5.21 -0.98
N SER A 20 12.48 -5.50 -0.15
CA SER A 20 11.06 -5.44 -0.55
C SER A 20 10.62 -4.01 -0.89
N THR A 21 11.12 -3.02 -0.17
CA THR A 21 10.88 -1.60 -0.45
C THR A 21 11.50 -1.19 -1.79
N LEU A 22 12.75 -1.58 -2.05
CA LEU A 22 13.42 -1.31 -3.33
C LEU A 22 12.69 -1.97 -4.50
N ILE A 23 12.27 -3.22 -4.35
CA ILE A 23 11.48 -3.93 -5.35
C ILE A 23 10.11 -3.23 -5.54
N SER A 24 9.48 -2.77 -4.46
CA SER A 24 8.23 -2.00 -4.53
C SER A 24 8.38 -0.72 -5.35
N ILE A 25 9.48 0.02 -5.20
CA ILE A 25 9.79 1.21 -6.02
C ILE A 25 9.89 0.83 -7.50
N ILE A 26 10.60 -0.25 -7.82
CA ILE A 26 10.76 -0.75 -9.20
C ILE A 26 9.40 -1.16 -9.77
N LEU A 27 8.58 -1.88 -9.00
CA LEU A 27 7.27 -2.35 -9.43
C LEU A 27 6.30 -1.18 -9.64
N MET A 28 6.25 -0.20 -8.74
CA MET A 28 5.43 1.02 -8.93
C MET A 28 5.84 1.75 -10.21
N THR A 29 7.14 1.89 -10.44
CA THR A 29 7.70 2.50 -11.67
C THR A 29 7.29 1.72 -12.93
N ALA A 30 7.34 0.39 -12.87
CA ALA A 30 6.98 -0.48 -13.98
C ALA A 30 5.46 -0.51 -14.25
N ILE A 31 4.64 -0.43 -13.20
CA ILE A 31 3.19 -0.29 -13.28
C ILE A 31 2.83 1.05 -13.93
N ALA A 32 3.38 2.17 -13.45
CA ALA A 32 3.15 3.49 -14.03
C ALA A 32 3.51 3.55 -15.53
N ASN A 33 4.62 2.91 -15.93
CA ASN A 33 5.00 2.82 -17.34
C ASN A 33 3.98 2.06 -18.20
N GLN A 34 3.31 1.05 -17.66
CA GLN A 34 2.29 0.29 -18.40
C GLN A 34 0.96 1.05 -18.52
N ILE A 35 0.59 1.82 -17.50
CA ILE A 35 -0.70 2.52 -17.47
C ILE A 35 -0.62 3.84 -18.24
N TRP A 36 0.45 4.62 -18.03
CA TRP A 36 0.52 6.01 -18.48
C TRP A 36 1.67 6.31 -19.43
N GLY A 37 2.77 5.56 -19.35
CA GLY A 37 3.90 5.66 -20.28
C GLY A 37 5.20 6.17 -19.67
N LYS A 38 6.11 6.63 -20.55
CA LYS A 38 7.53 6.86 -20.21
C LYS A 38 7.74 8.04 -19.27
N THR A 39 6.96 9.11 -19.37
CA THR A 39 7.15 10.30 -18.52
C THR A 39 6.75 9.99 -17.07
N GLU A 40 5.61 9.35 -16.89
CA GLU A 40 5.05 8.96 -15.61
C GLU A 40 5.89 7.88 -14.93
N LYS A 41 6.56 7.02 -15.70
CA LYS A 41 7.60 6.12 -15.19
C LYS A 41 8.67 6.89 -14.42
N TRP A 42 9.27 7.92 -15.03
CA TRP A 42 10.36 8.67 -14.40
C TRP A 42 9.87 9.51 -13.22
N LEU A 43 8.69 10.11 -13.33
CA LEU A 43 8.05 10.80 -12.21
C LEU A 43 7.79 9.84 -11.04
N THR A 44 7.27 8.64 -11.32
CA THR A 44 7.01 7.63 -10.28
C THR A 44 8.31 7.20 -9.60
N LEU A 45 9.37 6.95 -10.37
CA LEU A 45 10.67 6.63 -9.81
C LEU A 45 11.16 7.74 -8.89
N PHE A 46 11.10 9.00 -9.33
CA PHE A 46 11.49 10.15 -8.53
C PHE A 46 10.68 10.27 -7.24
N PHE A 47 9.34 10.28 -7.31
CA PHE A 47 8.48 10.41 -6.14
C PHE A 47 8.66 9.23 -5.17
N ALA A 48 8.79 8.01 -5.69
CA ALA A 48 9.00 6.83 -4.86
C ALA A 48 10.39 6.81 -4.21
N SER A 49 11.44 7.22 -4.93
CA SER A 49 12.82 7.28 -4.41
C SER A 49 13.07 8.47 -3.49
N THR A 50 12.12 9.40 -3.36
CA THR A 50 12.21 10.56 -2.47
C THR A 50 11.11 10.56 -1.41
N SER A 51 10.27 9.52 -1.36
CA SER A 51 9.16 9.41 -0.40
C SER A 51 9.68 9.14 1.02
N PRO A 52 9.49 10.08 1.98
CA PRO A 52 9.91 9.87 3.36
C PRO A 52 9.29 8.60 3.96
N PHE A 53 8.03 8.31 3.64
CA PHE A 53 7.34 7.14 4.19
C PHE A 53 8.00 5.80 3.83
N LEU A 54 8.46 5.66 2.58
CA LEU A 54 9.14 4.44 2.14
C LEU A 54 10.49 4.28 2.85
N PHE A 55 11.23 5.36 3.11
CA PHE A 55 12.50 5.27 3.84
C PHE A 55 12.33 5.08 5.35
N SER A 56 11.35 5.74 5.96
CA SER A 56 11.10 5.64 7.39
C SER A 56 10.63 4.25 7.77
N PHE A 57 9.65 3.70 7.04
CA PHE A 57 9.00 2.43 7.38
C PHE A 57 9.53 1.23 6.59
N GLY A 58 10.08 1.43 5.39
CA GLY A 58 10.64 0.37 4.57
C GLY A 58 11.91 -0.29 5.13
N LYS A 59 12.50 0.25 6.19
CA LYS A 59 13.66 -0.32 6.90
C LYS A 59 13.31 -0.97 8.24
N ILE A 60 12.08 -0.83 8.70
CA ILE A 60 11.64 -1.37 9.99
C ILE A 60 11.37 -2.87 9.81
N ILE A 61 11.69 -3.66 10.83
CA ILE A 61 11.48 -5.11 10.84
C ILE A 61 9.99 -5.39 11.06
N GLN A 62 9.21 -5.32 9.98
CA GLN A 62 7.78 -5.62 9.95
C GLN A 62 7.39 -6.23 8.59
N PHE A 63 6.14 -6.66 8.45
CA PHE A 63 5.64 -7.40 7.29
C PHE A 63 5.14 -6.50 6.15
N GLU A 64 4.79 -5.25 6.44
CA GLU A 64 4.19 -4.28 5.51
C GLU A 64 5.03 -4.07 4.25
N PRO A 65 6.37 -3.90 4.31
CA PRO A 65 7.19 -3.76 3.10
C PRO A 65 7.13 -4.99 2.19
N LEU A 66 7.12 -6.17 2.78
CA LEU A 66 7.05 -7.43 2.03
C LEU A 66 5.66 -7.63 1.42
N LEU A 67 4.59 -7.37 2.19
CA LEU A 67 3.23 -7.49 1.68
C LEU A 67 2.94 -6.46 0.58
N LEU A 68 3.41 -5.21 0.73
CA LEU A 68 3.28 -4.21 -0.32
C LEU A 68 3.98 -4.66 -1.61
N CYS A 69 5.20 -5.22 -1.49
CA CYS A 69 5.91 -5.79 -2.63
C CYS A 69 5.10 -6.90 -3.33
N VAL A 70 4.49 -7.81 -2.57
CA VAL A 70 3.65 -8.89 -3.12
C VAL A 70 2.40 -8.35 -3.81
N THR A 71 1.69 -7.40 -3.20
CA THR A 71 0.49 -6.79 -3.83
C THR A 71 0.81 -6.00 -5.09
N LEU A 72 1.97 -5.32 -5.13
CA LEU A 72 2.45 -4.63 -6.34
C LEU A 72 2.84 -5.62 -7.44
N LEU A 73 3.51 -6.72 -7.10
CA LEU A 73 3.85 -7.76 -8.06
C LEU A 73 2.59 -8.43 -8.62
N PHE A 74 1.60 -8.68 -7.76
CA PHE A 74 0.28 -9.15 -8.17
C PHE A 74 -0.36 -8.17 -9.16
N THR A 75 -0.40 -6.88 -8.83
CA THR A 75 -0.96 -5.83 -9.68
C THR A 75 -0.26 -5.79 -11.04
N TYR A 76 1.08 -5.78 -11.05
CA TYR A 76 1.88 -5.77 -12.27
C TYR A 76 1.60 -6.97 -13.20
N LEU A 77 1.46 -8.17 -12.64
CA LEU A 77 1.11 -9.37 -13.41
C LEU A 77 -0.37 -9.39 -13.83
N ALA A 78 -1.27 -8.88 -12.98
CA ALA A 78 -2.70 -8.83 -13.24
C ALA A 78 -3.03 -7.89 -14.42
N ILE A 79 -2.35 -6.75 -14.54
CA ILE A 79 -2.46 -5.84 -15.70
C ILE A 79 -2.08 -6.58 -16.99
N LYS A 80 -1.02 -7.40 -16.96
CA LYS A 80 -0.55 -8.18 -18.10
C LYS A 80 -1.38 -9.43 -18.41
N ASN A 81 -2.37 -9.77 -17.58
CA ASN A 81 -3.05 -11.07 -17.63
C ASN A 81 -4.04 -11.20 -18.80
N SER A 82 -3.50 -11.33 -20.01
CA SER A 82 -4.23 -11.74 -21.22
C SER A 82 -4.15 -13.25 -21.49
N SER A 83 -3.26 -13.98 -20.80
CA SER A 83 -2.93 -15.38 -21.08
C SER A 83 -3.13 -16.31 -19.88
N ARG A 84 -3.59 -17.55 -20.12
CA ARG A 84 -3.74 -18.59 -19.08
C ARG A 84 -2.47 -18.79 -18.24
N LYS A 85 -1.28 -18.58 -18.84
CA LYS A 85 0.04 -18.78 -18.20
C LYS A 85 0.27 -17.90 -16.96
N LEU A 86 -0.38 -16.74 -16.87
CA LEU A 86 -0.23 -15.83 -15.72
C LEU A 86 -1.18 -16.16 -14.56
N THR A 87 -2.08 -17.13 -14.71
CA THR A 87 -3.03 -17.51 -13.65
C THR A 87 -2.32 -18.17 -12.46
N PHE A 88 -1.41 -19.11 -12.73
CA PHE A 88 -0.69 -19.82 -11.66
C PHE A 88 0.20 -18.90 -10.81
N PRO A 89 1.02 -18.00 -11.39
CA PRO A 89 1.77 -17.01 -10.61
C PRO A 89 0.88 -16.12 -9.72
N LEU A 90 -0.30 -15.72 -10.20
CA LEU A 90 -1.24 -14.91 -9.41
C LEU A 90 -1.79 -15.69 -8.21
N ILE A 91 -2.14 -16.96 -8.40
CA ILE A 91 -2.56 -17.85 -7.30
C ILE A 91 -1.43 -18.01 -6.27
N LEU A 92 -0.20 -18.22 -6.73
CA LEU A 92 0.95 -18.34 -5.83
C LEU A 92 1.16 -17.07 -5.00
N LEU A 93 1.01 -15.89 -5.61
CA LEU A 93 1.11 -14.61 -4.89
C LEU A 93 -0.02 -14.42 -3.87
N ILE A 94 -1.22 -14.95 -4.13
CA ILE A 94 -2.32 -14.95 -3.15
C ILE A 94 -1.96 -15.79 -1.94
N VAL A 95 -1.48 -17.02 -2.18
CA VAL A 95 -1.07 -17.92 -1.10
C VAL A 95 0.05 -17.27 -0.29
N ILE A 96 1.11 -16.80 -0.95
CA ILE A 96 2.24 -16.14 -0.28
C ILE A 96 1.76 -14.90 0.49
N GLY A 97 0.93 -14.04 -0.12
CA GLY A 97 0.42 -12.83 0.52
C GLY A 97 -0.40 -13.13 1.78
N CYS A 98 -1.30 -14.11 1.73
CA CYS A 98 -2.12 -14.49 2.89
C CYS A 98 -1.30 -15.16 4.00
N LEU A 99 -0.19 -15.81 3.66
CA LEU A 99 0.77 -16.37 4.63
C LEU A 99 1.69 -15.30 5.24
N ILE A 100 1.93 -14.19 4.53
CA ILE A 100 2.66 -13.05 5.08
C ILE A 100 1.79 -12.34 6.11
N ASP A 101 0.59 -11.91 5.71
CA ASP A 101 -0.29 -11.17 6.59
C ASP A 101 -1.74 -11.08 6.07
N TRP A 102 -2.71 -10.88 6.97
CA TRP A 102 -4.13 -10.78 6.65
C TRP A 102 -4.53 -9.61 5.74
N PRO A 103 -3.85 -8.44 5.67
CA PRO A 103 -4.27 -7.37 4.77
C PRO A 103 -4.29 -7.77 3.30
N MET A 104 -3.65 -8.90 2.91
CA MET A 104 -3.79 -9.47 1.57
C MET A 104 -5.27 -9.68 1.17
N ILE A 105 -6.14 -10.10 2.11
CA ILE A 105 -7.55 -10.33 1.78
C ILE A 105 -8.27 -9.01 1.48
N ILE A 106 -7.92 -7.94 2.20
CA ILE A 106 -8.46 -6.59 1.98
C ILE A 106 -8.04 -6.10 0.60
N PHE A 107 -6.78 -6.32 0.22
CA PHE A 107 -6.29 -6.02 -1.13
C PHE A 107 -7.07 -6.79 -2.20
N LEU A 108 -7.27 -8.10 -2.04
CA LEU A 108 -8.01 -8.91 -3.02
C LEU A 108 -9.47 -8.49 -3.16
N LEU A 109 -10.12 -8.11 -2.06
CA LEU A 109 -11.47 -7.55 -2.07
C LEU A 109 -11.50 -6.22 -2.84
N ALA A 110 -10.54 -5.32 -2.60
CA ALA A 110 -10.43 -4.08 -3.36
C ALA A 110 -10.24 -4.33 -4.87
N VAL A 111 -9.37 -5.29 -5.23
CA VAL A 111 -9.18 -5.73 -6.62
C VAL A 111 -10.47 -6.28 -7.22
N CYS A 112 -11.22 -7.07 -6.48
CA CYS A 112 -12.46 -7.68 -6.96
C CYS A 112 -13.58 -6.66 -7.17
N LEU A 113 -13.72 -5.70 -6.25
CA LEU A 113 -14.78 -4.69 -6.29
C LEU A 113 -14.53 -3.64 -7.38
N ILE A 114 -13.29 -3.18 -7.51
CA ILE A 114 -12.93 -2.11 -8.44
C ILE A 114 -12.55 -2.66 -9.82
N GLY A 115 -11.93 -3.85 -9.84
CA GLY A 115 -11.37 -4.47 -11.03
C GLY A 115 -10.08 -3.79 -11.47
N ILE A 116 -8.97 -4.52 -11.61
CA ILE A 116 -7.73 -3.99 -12.22
C ILE A 116 -7.82 -3.98 -13.78
N THR A 117 -8.80 -4.67 -14.36
CA THR A 117 -9.03 -4.74 -15.82
C THR A 117 -10.52 -4.79 -16.17
N SER A 118 -10.87 -4.51 -17.44
CA SER A 118 -12.25 -4.58 -17.95
C SER A 118 -12.89 -5.98 -17.91
N LYS A 119 -12.11 -7.04 -17.65
CA LYS A 119 -12.59 -8.42 -17.50
C LYS A 119 -12.74 -8.81 -16.01
N SER A 120 -13.46 -7.98 -15.26
CA SER A 120 -13.62 -8.04 -13.79
C SER A 120 -14.05 -9.43 -13.25
N TYR A 121 -14.89 -10.16 -13.99
CA TYR A 121 -15.48 -11.43 -13.54
C TYR A 121 -14.48 -12.54 -13.16
N LYS A 122 -13.22 -12.46 -13.60
CA LYS A 122 -12.18 -13.46 -13.29
C LYS A 122 -11.55 -13.28 -11.91
N PHE A 123 -11.79 -12.16 -11.23
CA PHE A 123 -11.14 -11.87 -9.95
C PHE A 123 -11.88 -12.42 -8.71
N HIS A 124 -13.16 -12.83 -8.84
CA HIS A 124 -13.89 -13.47 -7.73
C HIS A 124 -13.21 -14.76 -7.24
N MET A 125 -12.70 -15.59 -8.15
CA MET A 125 -11.96 -16.81 -7.78
C MET A 125 -10.72 -16.51 -6.93
N HIS A 126 -10.05 -15.38 -7.17
CA HIS A 126 -8.85 -14.99 -6.42
C HIS A 126 -9.21 -14.64 -4.97
N VAL A 127 -10.36 -13.99 -4.74
CA VAL A 127 -10.88 -13.72 -3.39
C VAL A 127 -11.22 -15.03 -2.67
N HIS A 128 -11.90 -15.97 -3.32
CA HIS A 128 -12.23 -17.26 -2.72
C HIS A 128 -10.98 -18.05 -2.33
N ILE A 129 -9.97 -18.10 -3.19
CA ILE A 129 -8.69 -18.75 -2.88
C ILE A 129 -8.03 -18.07 -1.68
N GLY A 130 -7.96 -16.73 -1.67
CA GLY A 130 -7.41 -15.98 -0.55
C GLY A 130 -8.13 -16.26 0.76
N PHE A 131 -9.46 -16.33 0.73
CA PHE A 131 -10.27 -16.65 1.90
C PHE A 131 -10.01 -18.07 2.41
N VAL A 132 -9.95 -19.06 1.52
CA VAL A 132 -9.61 -20.45 1.90
C VAL A 132 -8.23 -20.52 2.54
N VAL A 133 -7.22 -19.87 1.96
CA VAL A 133 -5.86 -19.85 2.54
C VAL A 133 -5.86 -19.18 3.91
N LEU A 134 -6.57 -18.06 4.07
CA LEU A 134 -6.67 -17.35 5.35
C LEU A 134 -7.35 -18.21 6.43
N VAL A 135 -8.42 -18.92 6.09
CA VAL A 135 -9.11 -19.84 7.01
C VAL A 135 -8.21 -21.00 7.42
N LEU A 136 -7.51 -21.61 6.46
CA LEU A 136 -6.56 -22.69 6.75
C LEU A 136 -5.39 -22.20 7.62
N PHE A 137 -4.87 -21.00 7.34
CA PHE A 137 -3.82 -20.39 8.15
C PHE A 137 -4.31 -20.05 9.56
N PHE A 138 -5.53 -19.50 9.69
CA PHE A 138 -6.14 -19.24 11.00
C PHE A 138 -6.33 -20.53 11.80
N ALA A 139 -6.83 -21.59 11.18
CA ALA A 139 -6.98 -22.90 11.81
C ALA A 139 -5.62 -23.44 12.28
N TYR A 140 -4.60 -23.38 11.42
CA TYR A 140 -3.23 -23.76 11.77
C TYR A 140 -2.68 -22.96 12.95
N ALA A 141 -2.73 -21.62 12.89
CA ALA A 141 -2.22 -20.75 13.95
C ALA A 141 -2.98 -20.95 15.28
N SER A 142 -4.28 -21.23 15.21
CA SER A 142 -5.13 -21.50 16.37
C SER A 142 -4.70 -22.77 17.13
N LEU A 143 -4.05 -23.74 16.47
CA LEU A 143 -3.51 -24.93 17.14
C LEU A 143 -2.35 -24.61 18.08
N PHE A 144 -1.62 -23.52 17.84
CA PHE A 144 -0.44 -23.15 18.63
C PHE A 144 -0.72 -22.08 19.67
N VAL A 145 -1.51 -21.08 19.30
CA VAL A 145 -1.72 -19.87 20.13
C VAL A 145 -3.10 -19.86 20.79
N GLY A 146 -4.04 -20.64 20.27
CA GLY A 146 -5.44 -20.61 20.67
C GLY A 146 -6.26 -19.60 19.85
N PRO A 147 -7.53 -19.94 19.49
CA PRO A 147 -8.36 -19.06 18.68
C PRO A 147 -8.77 -17.78 19.42
N LYS A 148 -8.92 -17.84 20.75
CA LYS A 148 -9.35 -16.69 21.57
C LYS A 148 -8.31 -15.57 21.54
N GLU A 149 -7.04 -15.93 21.61
CA GLU A 149 -5.89 -15.04 21.58
C GLU A 149 -5.79 -14.31 20.24
N LEU A 150 -5.95 -15.05 19.13
CA LEU A 150 -5.97 -14.48 17.78
C LEU A 150 -7.14 -13.52 17.58
N ILE A 151 -8.33 -13.93 18.00
CA ILE A 151 -9.55 -13.11 17.94
C ILE A 151 -9.37 -11.84 18.79
N SER A 152 -8.85 -11.98 20.02
CA SER A 152 -8.60 -10.84 20.92
C SER A 152 -7.57 -9.88 20.33
N ALA A 153 -6.49 -10.39 19.71
CA ALA A 153 -5.48 -9.56 19.07
C ALA A 153 -6.05 -8.79 17.87
N PHE A 154 -6.94 -9.41 17.09
CA PHE A 154 -7.64 -8.76 15.98
C PHE A 154 -8.56 -7.64 16.48
N PHE A 155 -9.45 -7.94 17.43
CA PHE A 155 -10.41 -6.97 17.96
C PHE A 155 -9.73 -5.82 18.71
N GLY A 156 -8.68 -6.11 19.48
CA GLY A 156 -7.91 -5.08 20.20
C GLY A 156 -7.25 -4.05 19.28
N ARG A 157 -6.89 -4.44 18.05
CA ARG A 157 -6.36 -3.53 17.02
C ARG A 157 -7.45 -2.83 16.20
N SER A 158 -8.64 -3.41 16.14
CA SER A 158 -9.76 -2.95 15.30
C SER A 158 -10.45 -1.73 15.89
N LEU A 159 -11.17 -1.93 17.00
CA LEU A 159 -11.90 -0.91 17.74
C LEU A 159 -11.38 -0.93 19.18
N GLY A 160 -10.39 -0.09 19.44
CA GLY A 160 -9.70 -0.05 20.73
C GLY A 160 -10.46 0.75 21.79
N SER A 161 -10.02 0.56 23.04
CA SER A 161 -10.41 1.35 24.22
C SER A 161 -10.31 2.86 24.03
N GLU A 162 -9.43 3.32 23.14
CA GLU A 162 -9.24 4.74 22.80
C GLU A 162 -10.51 5.43 22.27
N PHE A 163 -11.46 4.68 21.71
CA PHE A 163 -12.72 5.22 21.18
C PHE A 163 -13.89 5.08 22.15
N PHE A 164 -13.78 4.23 23.17
CA PHE A 164 -14.87 4.01 24.13
C PHE A 164 -14.88 5.11 25.20
N GLY A 165 -16.00 5.84 25.31
CA GLY A 165 -16.20 6.87 26.33
C GLY A 165 -15.49 8.21 26.09
N GLN A 166 -14.78 8.39 24.97
CA GLN A 166 -14.09 9.62 24.62
C GLN A 166 -14.85 10.42 23.55
N SER A 167 -15.32 11.63 23.88
CA SER A 167 -16.08 12.51 22.96
C SER A 167 -15.27 13.06 21.78
N TRP A 168 -13.93 13.10 21.90
CA TRP A 168 -13.03 13.68 20.90
C TRP A 168 -12.20 12.65 20.12
N ALA A 169 -12.44 11.35 20.29
CA ALA A 169 -11.61 10.30 19.69
C ALA A 169 -11.60 10.36 18.15
N LEU A 170 -12.77 10.54 17.52
CA LEU A 170 -12.88 10.57 16.06
C LEU A 170 -12.26 11.84 15.44
N PRO A 171 -12.56 13.07 15.91
CA PRO A 171 -11.85 14.27 15.44
C PRO A 171 -10.33 14.19 15.62
N LYS A 172 -9.86 13.67 16.77
CA LYS A 172 -8.43 13.48 17.05
C LYS A 172 -7.79 12.51 16.07
N LEU A 173 -8.44 11.38 15.77
CA LEU A 173 -7.96 10.43 14.77
C LEU A 173 -7.84 11.08 13.39
N ILE A 174 -8.88 11.80 12.94
CA ILE A 174 -8.87 12.48 11.63
C ILE A 174 -7.72 13.49 11.58
N PHE A 175 -7.57 14.31 12.62
CA PHE A 175 -6.47 15.28 12.71
C PHE A 175 -5.10 14.60 12.65
N LEU A 176 -4.90 13.51 13.40
CA LEU A 176 -3.65 12.74 13.39
C LEU A 176 -3.38 12.11 12.02
N LEU A 177 -4.40 11.56 11.36
CA LEU A 177 -4.26 10.98 10.02
C LEU A 177 -3.88 12.05 9.00
N LEU A 178 -4.50 13.24 9.04
CA LEU A 178 -4.13 14.36 8.18
C LEU A 178 -2.69 14.81 8.42
N LEU A 179 -2.31 14.99 9.68
CA LEU A 179 -0.95 15.37 10.06
C LEU A 179 0.07 14.34 9.58
N ARG A 180 -0.22 13.04 9.72
CA ARG A 180 0.62 11.96 9.22
C ARG A 180 0.71 11.95 7.71
N ILE A 181 -0.40 12.14 6.99
CA ILE A 181 -0.38 12.24 5.53
C ILE A 181 0.55 13.38 5.09
N ILE A 182 0.46 14.54 5.76
CA ILE A 182 1.32 15.69 5.48
C ILE A 182 2.79 15.38 5.76
N ILE A 183 3.12 14.78 6.90
CA ILE A 183 4.50 14.47 7.28
C ILE A 183 5.10 13.40 6.34
N TYR A 184 4.32 12.38 6.01
CA TYR A 184 4.86 11.17 5.40
C TYR A 184 4.72 11.11 3.89
N PHE A 185 3.64 11.66 3.35
CA PHE A 185 3.40 11.75 1.91
C PHE A 185 3.57 13.16 1.37
N THR A 186 4.11 14.07 2.20
CA THR A 186 4.24 15.52 1.98
C THR A 186 2.89 16.24 1.90
N PRO A 187 2.82 17.57 2.09
CA PRO A 187 1.60 18.35 1.81
C PRO A 187 1.04 18.10 0.39
N LEU A 188 1.91 17.71 -0.54
CA LEU A 188 1.55 17.40 -1.92
C LEU A 188 0.79 16.08 -2.04
N GLY A 189 1.05 15.09 -1.19
CA GLY A 189 0.29 13.85 -1.15
C GLY A 189 -1.19 14.13 -0.88
N LEU A 190 -1.49 15.03 0.07
CA LEU A 190 -2.88 15.42 0.37
C LEU A 190 -3.54 16.16 -0.80
N ALA A 191 -2.88 17.17 -1.36
CA ALA A 191 -3.42 17.93 -2.50
C ALA A 191 -3.63 17.05 -3.73
N SER A 192 -2.72 16.12 -3.98
CA SER A 192 -2.77 15.18 -5.10
C SER A 192 -3.88 14.14 -4.91
N ALA A 193 -4.07 13.64 -3.68
CA ALA A 193 -5.16 12.74 -3.34
C ALA A 193 -6.53 13.42 -3.56
N ILE A 194 -6.71 14.65 -3.06
CA ILE A 194 -7.95 15.42 -3.28
C ILE A 194 -8.16 15.64 -4.78
N TYR A 195 -7.13 16.06 -5.52
CA TYR A 195 -7.22 16.27 -6.96
C TYR A 195 -7.69 15.00 -7.70
N LEU A 196 -7.08 13.86 -7.38
CA LEU A 196 -7.39 12.59 -8.03
C LEU A 196 -8.80 12.07 -7.65
N LEU A 197 -9.29 12.35 -6.45
CA LEU A 197 -10.67 12.06 -6.04
C LEU A 197 -11.71 12.95 -6.73
N LEU A 198 -11.37 14.21 -7.01
CA LEU A 198 -12.25 15.14 -7.73
C LEU A 198 -12.27 14.90 -9.25
N LYS A 199 -11.37 14.05 -9.77
CA LYS A 199 -11.28 13.75 -11.19
C LYS A 199 -12.41 12.79 -11.61
N ARG A 200 -13.17 13.15 -12.65
CA ARG A 200 -14.26 12.30 -13.19
C ARG A 200 -13.83 10.91 -13.67
N LYS A 201 -12.56 10.74 -14.07
CA LYS A 201 -12.00 9.47 -14.54
C LYS A 201 -10.67 9.21 -13.85
N THR A 202 -10.73 8.41 -12.80
CA THR A 202 -9.58 7.95 -12.03
C THR A 202 -9.22 6.54 -12.46
N ASP A 203 -7.91 6.24 -12.51
CA ASP A 203 -7.48 4.89 -12.86
C ASP A 203 -7.84 3.90 -11.75
N GLN A 204 -8.20 2.69 -12.16
CA GLN A 204 -8.65 1.65 -11.24
C GLN A 204 -7.58 1.25 -10.24
N ILE A 205 -6.30 1.34 -10.59
CA ILE A 205 -5.20 0.88 -9.74
C ILE A 205 -5.00 1.82 -8.56
N SER A 206 -5.01 3.13 -8.79
CA SER A 206 -5.03 4.13 -7.70
C SER A 206 -6.22 3.91 -6.77
N LEU A 207 -7.41 3.63 -7.32
CA LEU A 207 -8.59 3.34 -6.51
C LEU A 207 -8.44 2.03 -5.70
N VAL A 208 -7.84 0.98 -6.27
CA VAL A 208 -7.57 -0.28 -5.55
C VAL A 208 -6.68 -0.02 -4.35
N TYR A 209 -5.60 0.76 -4.50
CA TYR A 209 -4.70 1.06 -3.38
C TYR A 209 -5.31 2.03 -2.37
N LEU A 210 -6.20 2.94 -2.79
CA LEU A 210 -7.01 3.74 -1.88
C LEU A 210 -7.96 2.87 -1.06
N ALA A 211 -8.70 1.97 -1.71
CA ALA A 211 -9.64 1.09 -1.04
C ALA A 211 -8.91 0.10 -0.13
N PHE A 212 -7.79 -0.46 -0.58
CA PHE A 212 -6.96 -1.36 0.23
C PHE A 212 -6.40 -0.65 1.47
N GLY A 213 -5.61 0.41 1.28
CA GLY A 213 -4.99 1.11 2.40
C GLY A 213 -6.00 1.82 3.29
N GLY A 214 -7.05 2.41 2.70
CA GLY A 214 -8.13 3.07 3.43
C GLY A 214 -8.93 2.10 4.27
N SER A 215 -9.31 0.93 3.72
CA SER A 215 -9.99 -0.11 4.50
C SER A 215 -9.10 -0.64 5.62
N ASN A 216 -7.80 -0.80 5.39
CA ASN A 216 -6.87 -1.23 6.43
C ASN A 216 -6.81 -0.23 7.59
N VAL A 217 -6.80 1.08 7.30
CA VAL A 217 -6.87 2.12 8.34
C VAL A 217 -8.21 2.11 9.06
N LEU A 218 -9.32 1.99 8.33
CA LEU A 218 -10.68 2.03 8.88
C LEU A 218 -11.03 0.80 9.72
N LEU A 219 -10.56 -0.38 9.32
CA LEU A 219 -10.78 -1.62 10.07
C LEU A 219 -9.94 -1.67 11.34
N PHE A 220 -8.75 -1.06 11.31
CA PHE A 220 -7.79 -1.08 12.42
C PHE A 220 -7.53 0.32 12.98
N LEU A 221 -8.59 1.01 13.42
CA LEU A 221 -8.50 2.40 13.90
C LEU A 221 -7.52 2.54 15.07
N ASN A 222 -7.53 1.59 16.02
CA ASN A 222 -6.62 1.62 17.15
C ASN A 222 -5.18 1.34 16.72
N GLY A 223 -4.98 0.35 15.84
CA GLY A 223 -3.68 0.08 15.23
C GLY A 223 -3.15 1.31 14.49
N ALA A 224 -3.97 1.90 13.62
CA ALA A 224 -3.65 3.11 12.87
C ALA A 224 -3.43 4.30 13.79
N TYR A 225 -4.11 4.42 14.93
CA TYR A 225 -3.84 5.47 15.92
C TYR A 225 -2.47 5.28 16.58
N ALA A 226 -2.17 4.08 17.09
CA ALA A 226 -0.92 3.80 17.79
C ALA A 226 0.31 3.76 16.86
N HIS A 227 0.10 3.34 15.62
CA HIS A 227 1.18 2.94 14.73
C HIS A 227 1.03 3.56 13.33
N PRO A 228 1.91 4.50 12.94
CA PRO A 228 1.83 5.16 11.65
C PRO A 228 2.02 4.24 10.44
N TYR A 229 2.73 3.10 10.59
CA TYR A 229 3.01 2.16 9.50
C TYR A 229 1.74 1.52 8.90
N TRP A 230 0.59 1.58 9.56
CA TRP A 230 -0.69 1.12 8.98
C TRP A 230 -1.11 1.89 7.72
N LEU A 231 -0.53 3.08 7.50
CA LEU A 231 -0.71 3.88 6.28
C LEU A 231 0.12 3.36 5.09
N TYR A 232 0.99 2.34 5.27
CA TYR A 232 1.95 1.90 4.25
C TYR A 232 1.33 1.39 2.98
N TYR A 233 0.15 0.79 3.08
CA TYR A 233 -0.60 0.34 1.92
C TYR A 233 -1.24 1.47 1.10
N LEU A 234 -1.34 2.70 1.64
CA LEU A 234 -1.75 3.89 0.88
C LEU A 234 -0.64 4.48 0.02
N THR A 235 0.61 4.02 0.20
CA THR A 235 1.77 4.60 -0.50
C THR A 235 1.62 4.64 -2.02
N PRO A 236 1.19 3.56 -2.71
CA PRO A 236 1.01 3.61 -4.15
C PRO A 236 -0.06 4.62 -4.57
N PHE A 237 -1.16 4.75 -3.83
CA PHE A 237 -2.21 5.73 -4.12
C PHE A 237 -1.66 7.16 -4.08
N PHE A 238 -0.96 7.52 -3.00
CA PHE A 238 -0.39 8.86 -2.87
C PHE A 238 0.65 9.14 -3.96
N LEU A 239 1.55 8.21 -4.24
CA LEU A 239 2.57 8.37 -5.29
C LEU A 239 1.95 8.53 -6.68
N PHE A 240 1.01 7.66 -7.05
CA PHE A 240 0.30 7.72 -8.32
C PHE A 240 -0.52 9.00 -8.46
N SER A 241 -1.14 9.47 -7.39
CA SER A 241 -1.83 10.76 -7.38
C SER A 241 -0.87 11.93 -7.63
N SER A 242 0.29 11.94 -6.97
CA SER A 242 1.31 12.99 -7.12
C SER A 242 1.89 13.01 -8.53
N VAL A 243 2.13 11.84 -9.11
CA VAL A 243 2.56 11.70 -10.51
C VAL A 243 1.51 12.27 -11.46
N SER A 244 0.24 11.92 -11.27
CA SER A 244 -0.85 12.40 -12.13
C SER A 244 -1.03 13.92 -12.07
N LEU A 245 -0.97 14.51 -10.86
CA LEU A 245 -1.07 15.96 -10.69
C LEU A 245 0.15 16.67 -11.30
N THR A 246 1.35 16.20 -11.00
CA THR A 246 2.60 16.81 -11.47
C THR A 246 2.68 16.77 -12.99
N LYS A 247 2.36 15.63 -13.60
CA LYS A 247 2.32 15.50 -15.06
C LYS A 247 1.37 16.51 -15.69
N LYS A 248 0.16 16.63 -15.16
CA LYS A 248 -0.82 17.61 -15.66
C LYS A 248 -0.28 19.04 -15.57
N LEU A 249 0.36 19.41 -14.46
CA LEU A 249 0.90 20.75 -14.28
C LEU A 249 2.09 21.04 -15.20
N LEU A 250 2.97 20.05 -15.41
CA LEU A 250 4.08 20.18 -16.35
C LEU A 250 3.60 20.33 -17.81
N ASP A 251 2.51 19.65 -18.17
CA ASP A 251 1.92 19.75 -19.51
C ASP A 251 1.09 21.04 -19.71
N GLN A 252 0.75 21.75 -18.62
CA GLN A 252 0.03 23.03 -18.72
C GLN A 252 0.96 24.15 -19.16
N LYS A 253 0.70 24.71 -20.36
CA LYS A 253 1.44 25.86 -20.91
C LYS A 253 1.46 27.09 -20.00
N LYS A 254 0.43 27.28 -19.18
CA LYS A 254 0.23 28.54 -18.42
C LYS A 254 1.01 28.55 -17.09
N TRP A 255 1.28 27.40 -16.48
CA TRP A 255 1.92 27.31 -15.14
C TRP A 255 2.85 26.10 -14.96
N PRO A 256 3.81 25.84 -15.88
CA PRO A 256 4.70 24.67 -15.77
C PRO A 256 5.60 24.74 -14.52
N TRP A 257 5.90 25.97 -14.06
CA TRP A 257 6.70 26.22 -12.86
C TRP A 257 6.07 25.64 -11.59
N LEU A 258 4.73 25.53 -11.52
CA LEU A 258 4.07 24.87 -10.39
C LEU A 258 4.49 23.40 -10.31
N GLY A 259 4.55 22.69 -11.44
CA GLY A 259 5.05 21.32 -11.50
C GLY A 259 6.51 21.20 -11.06
N ILE A 260 7.35 22.18 -11.41
CA ILE A 260 8.75 22.24 -10.97
C ILE A 260 8.86 22.49 -9.46
N VAL A 261 8.08 23.42 -8.92
CA VAL A 261 8.00 23.69 -7.48
C VAL A 261 7.55 22.44 -6.73
N LEU A 262 6.61 21.66 -7.26
CA LEU A 262 6.20 20.38 -6.68
C LEU A 262 7.35 19.37 -6.62
N LEU A 263 8.14 19.25 -7.68
CA LEU A 263 9.30 18.36 -7.70
C LEU A 263 10.36 18.79 -6.68
N ILE A 264 10.66 20.09 -6.61
CA ILE A 264 11.64 20.65 -5.67
C ILE A 264 11.18 20.47 -4.23
N THR A 265 9.93 20.81 -3.91
CA THR A 265 9.40 20.66 -2.55
C THR A 265 9.40 19.20 -2.10
N ASN A 266 9.02 18.25 -2.97
CA ASN A 266 9.09 16.83 -2.62
C ASN A 266 10.53 16.37 -2.35
N ALA A 267 11.54 16.92 -3.03
CA ALA A 267 12.94 16.66 -2.74
C ALA A 267 13.46 17.35 -1.46
N LEU A 268 12.95 18.54 -1.13
CA LEU A 268 13.36 19.31 0.05
C LEU A 268 12.74 18.80 1.35
N PHE A 269 11.59 18.13 1.28
CA PHE A 269 10.93 17.49 2.44
C PHE A 269 11.50 16.09 2.78
N LEU A 270 12.64 15.70 2.19
CA LEU A 270 13.42 14.56 2.67
C LEU A 270 14.00 14.90 4.06
N PRO A 271 13.63 14.17 5.13
CA PRO A 271 14.22 14.36 6.45
C PRO A 271 15.68 13.91 6.50
#